data_AF-A0A8T4HYN4-F1
#
_entry.id   AF-A0A8T4HYN4-F1
#
_cell.length_a   1.000
_cell.length_b   1.000
_cell.length_c   1.000
_cell.angle_alpha   90.00
_cell.angle_beta   90.00
_cell.angle_gamma   90.00
#
_symmetry.space_group_name_H-M   'P 1'
#
loop_
_entity.id
_entity.type
_entity.pdbx_description
1 polymer ?
#
loop_
_entity_poly.entity_id
_entity_poly.type
_entity_poly.pdbx_seq_one_letter_code
_entity_poly.pdbx_strand_id
1 'polypeptide(L)'
;TRHQKARDAAAARGTSIHAYAEQLVAGEEVEAPEELVGHSESCARFLDDWQIQPDVVERPVASRTWWDSGTPDVIGDGPDGRRLICASKSGRSGLWG
;
A
#
# COMPACT_ATOMS: atom_id res chain seq x y z
N THR A 1 -22.93 -10.83 -13.30
CA THR A 1 -22.97 -9.96 -14.51
C THR A 1 -21.55 -9.65 -14.98
N ARG A 2 -21.35 -9.18 -16.22
CA ARG A 2 -20.02 -8.77 -16.74
C ARG A 2 -19.34 -7.72 -15.84
N HIS A 3 -20.13 -6.83 -15.26
CA HIS A 3 -19.68 -5.79 -14.33
C HIS A 3 -19.08 -6.35 -13.03
N GLN A 4 -19.73 -7.36 -12.43
CA GLN A 4 -19.21 -8.02 -11.20
C GLN A 4 -17.85 -8.66 -11.47
N LYS A 5 -17.71 -9.42 -12.57
CA LYS A 5 -16.43 -10.06 -12.93
C LYS A 5 -15.28 -9.05 -13.12
N ALA A 6 -15.56 -7.91 -13.75
CA ALA A 6 -14.55 -6.86 -13.93
C ALA A 6 -14.13 -6.22 -12.60
N ARG A 7 -15.09 -5.97 -11.69
CA ARG A 7 -14.82 -5.47 -10.34
C ARG A 7 -13.96 -6.47 -9.55
N ASP A 8 -14.33 -7.75 -9.57
CA ASP A 8 -13.64 -8.79 -8.79
C ASP A 8 -12.19 -8.97 -9.28
N ALA A 9 -11.99 -8.96 -10.60
CA ALA A 9 -10.65 -8.99 -11.19
C ALA A 9 -9.80 -7.76 -10.79
N ALA A 10 -10.40 -6.57 -10.78
CA ALA A 10 -9.72 -5.37 -10.31
C ALA A 10 -9.36 -5.44 -8.82
N ALA A 11 -10.26 -5.99 -7.98
CA ALA A 11 -10.01 -6.18 -6.56
C ALA A 11 -8.89 -7.19 -6.29
N ALA A 12 -8.86 -8.31 -7.02
CA ALA A 12 -7.77 -9.30 -6.92
C ALA A 12 -6.42 -8.72 -7.35
N ARG A 13 -6.40 -7.93 -8.42
CA ARG A 13 -5.20 -7.20 -8.87
C ARG A 13 -4.72 -6.23 -7.80
N GLY A 14 -5.63 -5.43 -7.22
CA GLY A 14 -5.29 -4.49 -6.15
C GLY A 14 -4.71 -5.20 -4.92
N THR A 15 -5.29 -6.33 -4.54
CA THR A 15 -4.79 -7.18 -3.43
C THR A 15 -3.34 -7.61 -3.68
N SER A 16 -3.03 -8.03 -4.91
CA SER A 16 -1.68 -8.45 -5.29
C SER A 16 -0.69 -7.28 -5.22
N ILE A 17 -1.09 -6.09 -5.69
CA ILE A 17 -0.26 -4.88 -5.63
C ILE A 17 0.04 -4.48 -4.18
N HIS A 18 -0.94 -4.56 -3.29
CA HIS A 18 -0.73 -4.27 -1.87
C HIS A 18 0.27 -5.23 -1.22
N ALA A 19 0.21 -6.53 -1.55
CA ALA A 19 1.17 -7.51 -1.02
C ALA A 19 2.63 -7.21 -1.44
N TYR A 20 2.86 -6.69 -2.65
CA TYR A 20 4.20 -6.24 -3.06
C TYR A 20 4.59 -4.92 -2.40
N ALA A 21 3.66 -3.98 -2.26
CA ALA A 21 3.91 -2.72 -1.56
C ALA A 21 4.26 -2.95 -0.09
N GLU A 22 3.61 -3.91 0.58
CA GLU A 22 3.92 -4.30 1.97
C GLU A 22 5.39 -4.75 2.12
N GLN A 23 5.84 -5.64 1.24
CA GLN A 23 7.23 -6.12 1.21
C GLN A 23 8.21 -4.96 0.94
N LEU A 24 7.91 -4.09 -0.02
CA LEU A 24 8.73 -2.92 -0.33
C LEU A 24 8.82 -1.95 0.87
N VAL A 25 7.72 -1.70 1.57
CA VAL A 25 7.72 -0.88 2.80
C VAL A 25 8.59 -1.52 3.88
N ALA A 26 8.57 -2.85 4.00
CA ALA A 26 9.42 -3.58 4.93
C ALA A 26 10.92 -3.56 4.54
N GLY A 27 11.27 -2.99 3.38
CA GLY A 27 12.63 -2.91 2.86
C GLY A 27 13.07 -4.17 2.12
N GLU A 28 12.13 -5.02 1.71
CA GLU A 28 12.39 -6.25 0.97
C GLU A 28 12.42 -5.98 -0.55
N GLU A 29 13.18 -6.80 -1.27
CA GLU A 29 13.15 -6.82 -2.73
C GLU A 29 11.98 -7.68 -3.22
N VAL A 30 11.28 -7.23 -4.27
CA VAL A 30 10.11 -7.93 -4.82
C VAL A 30 10.29 -8.27 -6.29
N GLU A 31 9.92 -9.49 -6.67
CA GLU A 31 9.76 -9.91 -8.07
C GLU A 31 8.27 -9.89 -8.43
N ALA A 32 7.83 -8.81 -9.08
CA ALA A 32 6.46 -8.67 -9.55
C ALA A 32 6.29 -9.19 -10.99
N PRO A 33 5.12 -9.77 -11.33
CA PRO A 33 4.75 -10.05 -12.72
C PRO A 33 4.84 -8.79 -13.60
N GLU A 34 5.16 -8.96 -14.88
CA GLU A 34 5.38 -7.86 -15.84
C GLU A 34 4.24 -6.82 -15.80
N GLU A 35 2.98 -7.25 -15.72
CA GLU A 35 1.84 -6.33 -15.68
C GLU A 35 1.69 -5.51 -14.38
N LEU A 36 2.46 -5.84 -13.34
CA LEU A 36 2.48 -5.19 -12.03
C LEU A 36 3.79 -4.48 -11.70
N VAL A 37 4.84 -4.67 -12.51
CA VAL A 37 6.16 -4.04 -12.31
C VAL A 37 6.01 -2.53 -12.14
N GLY A 38 5.28 -1.85 -13.04
CA GLY A 38 5.09 -0.40 -12.97
C GLY A 38 4.39 0.08 -11.68
N HIS A 39 3.53 -0.74 -11.06
CA HIS A 39 2.94 -0.40 -9.76
C HIS A 39 3.95 -0.52 -8.62
N SER A 40 4.77 -1.57 -8.66
CA SER A 40 5.81 -1.83 -7.66
C SER A 40 6.91 -0.77 -7.73
N GLU A 41 7.35 -0.41 -8.94
CA GLU A 41 8.29 0.69 -9.18
C GLU A 41 7.73 2.05 -8.72
N SER A 42 6.45 2.30 -8.98
CA SER A 42 5.76 3.51 -8.51
C SER A 42 5.73 3.57 -6.97
N CYS A 43 5.55 2.42 -6.31
CA CYS A 43 5.61 2.29 -4.86
C CYS A 43 7.02 2.53 -4.32
N ALA A 44 8.03 1.87 -4.88
CA ALA A 44 9.43 2.09 -4.50
C ALA A 44 9.82 3.57 -4.63
N ARG A 45 9.46 4.21 -5.76
CA ARG A 45 9.73 5.64 -5.95
C ARG A 45 9.05 6.51 -4.90
N PHE A 46 7.80 6.20 -4.54
CA PHE A 46 7.11 6.92 -3.47
C PHE A 46 7.86 6.79 -2.12
N LEU A 47 8.35 5.59 -1.79
CA LEU A 47 9.12 5.35 -0.58
C LEU A 47 10.45 6.10 -0.59
N ASP A 48 11.13 6.17 -1.74
CA ASP A 48 12.37 6.93 -1.90
C ASP A 48 12.14 8.45 -1.80
N ASP A 49 11.08 8.96 -2.42
CA ASP A 49 10.77 10.40 -2.43
C ASP A 49 10.38 10.91 -1.03
N TRP A 50 9.64 10.10 -0.28
CA TRP A 50 9.09 10.50 1.02
C TRP A 50 9.88 9.98 2.21
N GLN A 51 10.77 9.00 2.02
CA GLN A 51 11.67 8.44 3.04
C GLN A 51 10.96 8.07 4.36
N ILE A 52 9.73 7.56 4.25
CA ILE A 52 8.91 7.21 5.41
C ILE A 52 9.62 6.11 6.19
N GLN A 53 9.76 6.29 7.50
CA GLN A 53 10.26 5.28 8.42
C GLN A 53 9.07 4.47 8.96
N PRO A 54 8.87 3.22 8.54
CA PRO A 54 7.71 2.44 8.96
C PRO A 54 7.83 2.00 10.44
N ASP A 55 6.74 2.15 11.19
CA ASP A 55 6.60 1.66 12.58
C ASP A 55 5.55 0.54 12.66
N VAL A 56 4.46 0.68 11.91
CA VAL A 56 3.39 -0.31 11.82
C VAL A 56 3.10 -0.57 10.35
N VAL A 57 3.22 -1.83 9.92
CA VAL A 57 2.90 -2.25 8.55
C VAL A 57 1.86 -3.37 8.61
N GLU A 58 0.75 -3.21 7.89
CA GLU A 58 -0.34 -4.20 7.74
C GLU A 58 -0.82 -4.86 9.05
N ARG A 59 -0.79 -4.09 10.16
CA ARG A 59 -1.16 -4.59 11.49
C ARG A 59 -2.54 -4.08 11.90
N PRO A 60 -3.46 -4.96 12.34
CA PRO A 60 -4.76 -4.53 12.85
C PRO A 60 -4.62 -3.58 14.04
N VAL A 61 -5.37 -2.48 13.98
CA VAL A 61 -5.51 -1.51 15.08
C VAL A 61 -6.98 -1.32 15.42
N ALA A 62 -7.26 -0.99 16.68
CA ALA A 62 -8.63 -0.75 17.14
C ALA A 62 -8.67 0.36 18.18
N SER A 63 -9.68 1.22 18.08
CA SER A 63 -10.01 2.25 19.06
C SER A 63 -11.20 1.81 19.92
N ARG A 64 -10.98 1.67 21.23
CA ARG A 64 -12.06 1.38 22.19
C ARG A 64 -12.92 2.61 22.48
N THR A 65 -12.39 3.81 22.22
CA THR A 65 -13.12 5.07 22.38
C THR A 65 -14.15 5.25 21.28
N TRP A 66 -13.75 4.93 20.04
CA TRP A 66 -14.58 5.13 18.84
C TRP A 66 -15.28 3.85 18.37
N TRP A 67 -14.99 2.72 19.00
CA TRP A 67 -15.53 1.41 18.64
C TRP A 67 -15.32 1.07 17.15
N ASP A 68 -14.14 1.45 16.65
CA ASP A 68 -13.76 1.27 15.26
C ASP A 68 -12.41 0.55 15.16
N SER A 69 -12.21 -0.17 14.07
CA SER A 69 -11.02 -0.97 13.83
C SER A 69 -10.71 -1.05 12.34
N GLY A 70 -9.43 -1.17 12.02
CA GLY A 70 -9.00 -1.37 10.65
C GLY A 70 -7.53 -1.80 10.60
N THR A 71 -7.07 -2.04 9.38
CA THR A 71 -5.66 -2.32 9.08
C THR A 71 -5.16 -1.20 8.20
N PRO A 72 -4.35 -0.26 8.73
CA PRO A 72 -3.63 0.69 7.89
C PRO A 72 -2.51 -0.06 7.17
N ASP A 73 -2.27 0.31 5.92
CA ASP A 73 -1.11 -0.21 5.18
C ASP A 73 0.18 0.16 5.91
N VAL A 74 0.35 1.44 6.27
CA VAL A 74 1.51 1.93 7.01
C VAL A 74 1.14 3.01 8.02
N ILE A 75 1.68 2.90 9.24
CA ILE A 75 1.88 4.02 10.16
C ILE A 75 3.39 4.19 10.33
N GLY A 76 3.89 5.40 10.16
CA GLY A 76 5.32 5.67 10.24
C GLY A 76 5.61 7.13 10.47
N ASP A 77 6.88 7.48 10.45
CA ASP A 77 7.36 8.83 10.63
C ASP A 77 7.95 9.36 9.31
N GLY A 78 7.53 10.57 8.93
CA GLY A 78 8.10 11.29 7.80
C GLY A 78 9.49 11.86 8.13
N PRO A 79 10.23 12.37 7.13
CA PRO A 79 11.59 12.88 7.30
C PRO A 79 11.63 14.15 8.15
N ASP A 80 10.50 14.84 8.32
CA ASP A 80 10.34 15.98 9.22
C ASP A 80 9.90 15.60 10.65
N GLY A 81 9.84 14.28 10.95
CA GLY A 81 9.44 13.73 12.24
C GLY A 81 7.94 13.73 12.50
N ARG A 82 7.10 14.05 11.49
CA ARG A 82 5.64 13.94 11.64
C ARG A 82 5.18 12.51 11.52
N ARG A 83 4.23 12.12 12.36
CA ARG A 83 3.51 10.85 12.28
C ARG A 83 2.57 10.85 11.08
N LEU A 84 2.67 9.82 10.24
CA LEU A 84 1.85 9.62 9.06
C LEU A 84 1.04 8.32 9.19
N ILE A 85 -0.16 8.32 8.59
CA ILE A 85 -0.92 7.11 8.28
C ILE A 85 -1.09 7.11 6.77
N CYS A 86 -0.58 6.08 6.10
CA CYS A 86 -0.60 5.97 4.65
C CYS A 86 -1.48 4.80 4.23
N ALA A 87 -2.25 5.01 3.16
CA ALA A 87 -3.06 3.98 2.53
C ALA A 87 -2.73 3.98 1.04
N SER A 88 -2.10 2.90 0.58
CA SER A 88 -1.81 2.67 -0.82
C SER A 88 -3.11 2.46 -1.60
N LYS A 89 -3.08 2.91 -2.85
CA LYS A 89 -4.20 2.74 -3.78
C LYS A 89 -3.67 2.35 -5.14
N SER A 90 -4.06 1.17 -5.61
CA SER A 90 -3.78 0.71 -6.96
C SER A 90 -4.77 1.34 -7.96
N GLY A 91 -4.56 2.63 -8.25
CA GLY A 91 -5.25 3.31 -9.34
C GLY A 91 -4.84 2.74 -10.71
N ARG A 92 -5.32 3.33 -11.80
CA ARG A 92 -4.99 2.84 -13.15
C ARG A 92 -3.48 2.89 -13.46
N SER A 93 -2.74 3.75 -12.78
CA SER A 93 -1.35 4.10 -13.09
C SER A 93 -0.42 4.20 -11.86
N GLY A 94 -0.80 3.61 -10.72
CA GLY A 94 0.03 3.59 -9.51
C GLY A 94 -0.11 4.85 -8.65
N LEU A 95 0.82 5.04 -7.70
CA LEU A 95 0.77 6.13 -6.71
C LEU A 95 1.04 7.50 -7.32
N TRP A 96 1.79 7.55 -8.42
CA TRP A 96 2.20 8.80 -9.05
C TRP A 96 1.46 9.19 -10.33
N GLY A 97 0.55 8.34 -10.81
CA GLY A 97 -0.30 8.64 -11.96
C GLY A 97 0.29 8.29 -13.31
#